data_AF-A0AA38L9B4-F1
#
_entry.id   AF-A0AA38L9B4-F1
#
_cell.length_a   1.000
_cell.length_b   1.000
_cell.length_c   1.000
_cell.angle_alpha   90.00
_cell.angle_beta   90.00
_cell.angle_gamma   90.00
#
_symmetry.space_group_name_H-M   'P 1'
#
loop_
_entity.id
_entity.type
_entity.pdbx_description
1 polymer ?
#
loop_
_entity_poly.entity_id
_entity_poly.type
_entity_poly.pdbx_seq_one_letter_code
_entity_poly.pdbx_strand_id
1 'polypeptide(L)'
;MKGEVSLVDFASQQALIQSEDANKWTNKNETIQQHLHKLAQENKVSAHFVAVNNYIAEHNGQQRQVGRAYYDVSCDQMLYTDVELDIGCEFMEVPLGSDGHLGEDHPTGSLYTKVDADQDAVTTQAAFLGAVAGNDAYFFNTQSKALRLVNAETHRITTKYYTSTQFEDSDIKMVAISQHADFIYMAISPINQADKGVEEIMYLIHKDTMVLSSVIGNQDLISRINGKESISLTNLVGGRDMLSKVIILEKLAGQTLVLPSNAQLVTVLCKDESDGQFRCWLRTNDDALIQAN
;
A
#
# COMPACT_ATOMS: atom_id res chain seq x y z
N MET A 1 32.26 9.47 2.25
CA MET A 1 30.88 9.98 2.11
C MET A 1 29.97 8.95 2.76
N LYS A 2 29.11 9.33 3.72
CA LYS A 2 28.18 8.40 4.39
C LYS A 2 26.76 8.74 3.91
N GLY A 3 25.97 7.73 3.53
CA GLY A 3 24.52 7.85 3.31
C GLY A 3 24.01 7.91 1.85
N GLU A 4 24.88 8.14 0.87
CA GLU A 4 24.51 7.94 -0.56
C GLU A 4 24.73 6.46 -0.90
N VAL A 5 23.76 5.84 -1.57
CA VAL A 5 23.88 4.46 -2.04
C VAL A 5 23.73 4.45 -3.55
N SER A 6 24.78 3.96 -4.22
CA SER A 6 24.80 3.80 -5.67
C SER A 6 24.75 2.32 -6.03
N LEU A 7 23.97 1.99 -7.05
CA LEU A 7 24.09 0.74 -7.79
C LEU A 7 25.26 0.88 -8.77
N VAL A 8 26.21 -0.05 -8.71
CA VAL A 8 27.32 -0.11 -9.68
C VAL A 8 26.93 -1.07 -10.80
N ASP A 9 26.74 -0.55 -12.00
CA ASP A 9 26.62 -1.35 -13.20
C ASP A 9 28.01 -1.58 -13.80
N PHE A 10 28.51 -2.80 -13.64
CA PHE A 10 29.82 -3.20 -14.15
C PHE A 10 29.87 -3.29 -15.69
N ALA A 11 28.73 -3.45 -16.36
CA ALA A 11 28.68 -3.53 -17.82
C ALA A 11 28.82 -2.14 -18.44
N SER A 12 28.11 -1.14 -17.90
CA SER A 12 28.22 0.26 -18.33
C SER A 12 29.35 1.03 -17.65
N GLN A 13 29.97 0.46 -16.61
CA GLN A 13 30.96 1.12 -15.74
C GLN A 13 30.44 2.41 -15.10
N GLN A 14 29.15 2.44 -14.78
CA GLN A 14 28.50 3.59 -14.16
C GLN A 14 28.07 3.28 -12.73
N ALA A 15 28.15 4.30 -11.87
CA ALA A 15 27.52 4.31 -10.56
C ALA A 15 26.24 5.15 -10.66
N LEU A 16 25.09 4.51 -10.45
CA LEU A 16 23.77 5.12 -10.54
C LEU A 16 23.17 5.25 -9.15
N ILE A 17 22.63 6.42 -8.81
CA ILE A 17 22.05 6.70 -7.50
C ILE A 17 20.77 5.89 -7.29
N GLN A 18 20.70 5.17 -6.17
CA GLN A 18 19.54 4.39 -5.75
C GLN A 18 18.85 5.02 -4.54
N SER A 19 19.61 5.61 -3.63
CA SER A 19 19.05 6.36 -2.53
C SER A 19 19.94 7.52 -2.10
N GLU A 20 19.30 8.58 -1.61
CA GLU A 20 19.94 9.78 -1.08
C GLU A 20 19.44 10.11 0.34
N ASP A 21 20.27 10.79 1.14
CA ASP A 21 19.93 11.26 2.49
C ASP A 21 19.62 12.77 2.48
N ALA A 22 18.37 13.12 2.76
CA ALA A 22 17.88 14.50 2.76
C ALA A 22 18.61 15.40 3.77
N ASN A 23 19.15 14.85 4.86
CA ASN A 23 19.88 15.63 5.87
C ASN A 23 21.15 16.31 5.32
N LYS A 24 21.70 15.84 4.20
CA LYS A 24 22.87 16.47 3.55
C LYS A 24 22.54 17.82 2.91
N TRP A 25 21.26 18.04 2.62
CA TRP A 25 20.74 19.17 1.87
C TRP A 25 20.14 20.25 2.77
N THR A 26 20.10 20.01 4.09
CA THR A 26 19.75 21.01 5.08
C THR A 26 20.80 22.14 5.08
N ASN A 27 20.35 23.40 4.95
CA ASN A 27 21.20 24.61 4.88
C ASN A 27 22.14 24.69 3.68
N LYS A 28 21.79 24.05 2.56
CA LYS A 28 22.49 24.22 1.27
C LYS A 28 21.80 25.27 0.41
N ASN A 29 22.52 25.77 -0.59
CA ASN A 29 21.97 26.66 -1.62
C ASN A 29 21.11 25.91 -2.65
N GLU A 30 21.10 24.58 -2.59
CA GLU A 30 20.37 23.67 -3.47
C GLU A 30 19.55 22.72 -2.59
N THR A 31 18.30 22.48 -2.97
CA THR A 31 17.43 21.50 -2.29
C THR A 31 17.74 20.08 -2.77
N ILE A 32 17.38 19.07 -1.97
CA ILE A 32 17.53 17.67 -2.41
C ILE A 32 16.78 17.39 -3.72
N GLN A 33 15.60 17.99 -3.92
CA GLN A 33 14.84 17.80 -5.16
C GLN A 33 15.58 18.40 -6.37
N GLN A 34 16.16 19.59 -6.24
CA GLN A 34 16.98 20.20 -7.31
C GLN A 34 18.20 19.34 -7.64
N HIS A 35 18.83 18.76 -6.62
CA HIS A 35 19.94 17.84 -6.82
C HIS A 35 19.54 16.57 -7.57
N LEU A 36 18.45 15.94 -7.15
CA LEU A 36 17.94 14.72 -7.78
C LEU A 36 17.47 14.98 -9.21
N HIS A 37 16.86 16.14 -9.46
CA HIS A 37 16.52 16.62 -10.80
C HIS A 37 17.75 16.72 -11.71
N LYS A 38 18.83 17.32 -11.23
CA LYS A 38 20.08 17.40 -11.98
C LYS A 38 20.66 16.03 -12.27
N LEU A 39 20.67 15.13 -11.29
CA LEU A 39 21.14 13.76 -11.47
C LEU A 39 20.30 12.98 -12.49
N ALA A 40 18.98 13.18 -12.48
CA ALA A 40 18.07 12.62 -13.46
C ALA A 40 18.40 13.10 -14.88
N GLN A 41 18.60 14.41 -15.08
CA GLN A 41 19.01 14.98 -16.37
C GLN A 41 20.35 14.43 -16.87
N GLU A 42 21.27 14.12 -15.95
CA GLU A 42 22.58 13.54 -16.26
C GLU A 42 22.52 12.00 -16.46
N ASN A 43 21.34 11.38 -16.41
CA ASN A 43 21.14 9.93 -16.45
C ASN A 43 21.94 9.18 -15.36
N LYS A 44 22.10 9.79 -14.18
CA LYS A 44 22.85 9.24 -13.04
C LYS A 44 21.97 8.59 -11.98
N VAL A 45 20.70 8.36 -12.27
CA VAL A 45 19.74 7.69 -11.37
C VAL A 45 19.49 6.26 -11.87
N SER A 46 19.35 5.33 -10.94
CA SER A 46 19.27 3.89 -11.24
C SER A 46 17.87 3.39 -11.58
N ALA A 47 16.84 4.17 -11.25
CA ALA A 47 15.44 3.77 -11.36
C ALA A 47 14.53 5.00 -11.54
N HIS A 48 13.26 4.74 -11.88
CA HIS A 48 12.22 5.78 -11.99
C HIS A 48 11.88 6.41 -10.63
N PHE A 49 12.14 5.68 -9.55
CA PHE A 49 12.03 6.19 -8.18
C PHE A 49 13.38 6.10 -7.47
N VAL A 50 13.83 7.21 -6.90
CA VAL A 50 15.02 7.26 -6.03
C VAL A 50 14.56 7.37 -4.59
N ALA A 51 14.97 6.45 -3.72
CA ALA A 51 14.60 6.50 -2.31
C ALA A 51 15.27 7.70 -1.60
N VAL A 52 14.51 8.43 -0.79
CA VAL A 52 15.03 9.57 -0.05
C VAL A 52 14.86 9.34 1.45
N ASN A 53 15.99 9.12 2.12
CA ASN A 53 16.05 8.90 3.56
C ASN A 53 15.96 10.23 4.31
N ASN A 54 15.36 10.21 5.51
CA ASN A 54 15.23 11.36 6.40
C ASN A 54 14.55 12.58 5.76
N TYR A 55 13.69 12.36 4.76
CA TYR A 55 12.94 13.44 4.13
C TYR A 55 11.94 14.04 5.12
N ILE A 56 11.84 15.36 5.12
CA ILE A 56 10.85 16.11 5.89
C ILE A 56 10.00 16.84 4.85
N ALA A 57 8.71 16.54 4.81
CA ALA A 57 7.79 17.22 3.92
C ALA A 57 7.39 18.56 4.52
N GLU A 58 7.12 19.55 3.67
CA GLU A 58 6.51 20.81 4.08
C GLU A 58 5.04 20.82 3.63
N HIS A 59 4.15 21.05 4.59
CA HIS A 59 2.72 21.16 4.35
C HIS A 59 2.18 22.38 5.09
N ASN A 60 1.55 23.32 4.38
CA ASN A 60 1.05 24.59 4.92
C ASN A 60 2.10 25.37 5.73
N GLY A 61 3.36 25.38 5.28
CA GLY A 61 4.48 26.03 5.97
C GLY A 61 4.96 25.31 7.23
N GLN A 62 4.42 24.12 7.54
CA GLN A 62 4.84 23.29 8.66
C GLN A 62 5.65 22.10 8.15
N GLN A 63 6.78 21.85 8.83
CA GLN A 63 7.59 20.67 8.59
C GLN A 63 6.95 19.45 9.23
N ARG A 64 6.75 18.40 8.44
CA ARG A 64 6.15 17.14 8.83
C ARG A 64 7.14 16.01 8.57
N GLN A 65 7.37 15.17 9.57
CA GLN A 65 8.00 13.87 9.34
C GLN A 65 7.10 13.05 8.40
N VAL A 66 7.70 12.20 7.58
CA VAL A 66 6.98 11.29 6.69
C VAL A 66 7.50 9.86 6.91
N GLY A 67 6.77 8.86 6.44
CA GLY A 67 7.21 7.47 6.52
C GLY A 67 8.39 7.22 5.57
N ARG A 68 8.11 6.70 4.37
CA ARG A 68 9.11 6.55 3.30
C ARG A 68 8.92 7.63 2.26
N ALA A 69 10.01 8.19 1.75
CA ALA A 69 9.98 9.16 0.66
C ALA A 69 10.75 8.66 -0.56
N TYR A 70 10.30 9.11 -1.73
CA TYR A 70 10.84 8.78 -3.04
C TYR A 70 10.81 10.01 -3.93
N TYR A 71 11.79 10.16 -4.79
CA TYR A 71 11.77 11.11 -5.89
C TYR A 71 11.37 10.38 -7.17
N ASP A 72 10.26 10.81 -7.77
CA ASP A 72 9.78 10.34 -9.08
C ASP A 72 10.51 11.12 -10.18
N VAL A 73 11.39 10.41 -10.89
CA VAL A 73 12.24 10.96 -11.94
C VAL A 73 11.42 11.43 -13.14
N SER A 74 10.33 10.74 -13.46
CA SER A 74 9.51 11.03 -14.64
C SER A 74 8.66 12.28 -14.43
N CYS A 75 8.15 12.47 -13.21
CA CYS A 75 7.29 13.59 -12.86
C CYS A 75 8.01 14.74 -12.14
N ASP A 76 9.30 14.59 -11.84
CA ASP A 76 10.12 15.59 -11.13
C ASP A 76 9.52 16.01 -9.77
N GLN A 77 9.03 15.04 -9.02
CA GLN A 77 8.27 15.29 -7.78
C GLN A 77 8.68 14.37 -6.63
N MET A 78 8.49 14.86 -5.40
CA MET A 78 8.65 14.06 -4.19
C MET A 78 7.33 13.36 -3.84
N LEU A 79 7.42 12.06 -3.62
CA LEU A 79 6.35 11.20 -3.14
C LEU A 79 6.70 10.68 -1.76
N TYR A 80 5.71 10.53 -0.88
CA TYR A 80 5.95 9.96 0.43
C TYR A 80 4.73 9.29 1.04
N THR A 81 4.98 8.32 1.92
CA THR A 81 3.96 7.71 2.78
C THR A 81 3.79 8.53 4.05
N ASP A 82 2.61 8.48 4.67
CA ASP A 82 2.41 9.12 5.96
C ASP A 82 3.14 8.35 7.10
N VAL A 83 3.44 9.02 8.23
CA VAL A 83 4.11 8.44 9.41
C VAL A 83 3.15 7.57 10.22
N GLU A 84 1.86 7.88 10.19
CA GLU A 84 0.83 7.24 11.01
C GLU A 84 -0.27 6.66 10.11
N LEU A 85 -0.20 5.34 9.87
CA LEU A 85 -1.43 4.56 9.71
C LEU A 85 -1.82 3.85 11.02
N ASP A 86 -1.15 4.18 12.12
CA ASP A 86 -1.53 3.69 13.44
C ASP A 86 -2.66 4.55 14.01
N ILE A 87 -3.83 3.92 14.12
CA ILE A 87 -4.94 4.30 15.01
C ILE A 87 -5.59 5.69 14.83
N GLY A 88 -6.38 5.84 13.76
CA GLY A 88 -7.60 6.69 13.81
C GLY A 88 -7.42 8.13 13.35
N CYS A 89 -7.18 8.33 12.06
CA CYS A 89 -7.25 9.65 11.44
C CYS A 89 -8.61 9.87 10.75
N GLU A 90 -9.28 10.96 11.11
CA GLU A 90 -10.30 11.58 10.27
C GLU A 90 -9.67 11.96 8.92
N PHE A 91 -10.20 11.43 7.83
CA PHE A 91 -9.77 11.80 6.48
C PHE A 91 -10.35 13.19 6.17
N MET A 92 -9.49 14.15 5.81
CA MET A 92 -9.95 15.43 5.30
C MET A 92 -10.28 15.28 3.81
N GLU A 93 -11.56 15.21 3.48
CA GLU A 93 -12.04 15.27 2.09
C GLU A 93 -11.82 16.68 1.55
N VAL A 94 -11.06 16.81 0.45
CA VAL A 94 -10.93 18.08 -0.29
C VAL A 94 -11.94 18.05 -1.43
N PRO A 95 -13.04 18.82 -1.41
CA PRO A 95 -13.99 18.87 -2.52
C PRO A 95 -13.40 19.60 -3.73
N LEU A 96 -13.74 19.14 -4.93
CA LEU A 96 -13.42 19.85 -6.18
C LEU A 96 -14.49 20.93 -6.40
N GLY A 97 -14.05 22.11 -6.83
CA GLY A 97 -14.93 23.12 -7.39
C GLY A 97 -15.57 22.62 -8.69
N SER A 98 -16.78 23.10 -8.97
CA SER A 98 -17.63 22.69 -10.09
C SER A 98 -17.06 22.95 -11.50
N ASP A 99 -15.88 23.57 -11.60
CA ASP A 99 -15.20 23.94 -12.84
C ASP A 99 -13.98 23.06 -13.17
N GLY A 100 -13.67 22.06 -12.34
CA GLY A 100 -12.58 21.11 -12.60
C GLY A 100 -11.18 21.70 -12.44
N HIS A 101 -11.05 22.89 -11.84
CA HIS A 101 -9.78 23.45 -11.43
C HIS A 101 -9.55 23.28 -9.93
N LEU A 102 -8.27 23.07 -9.55
CA LEU A 102 -7.83 23.25 -8.18
C LEU A 102 -7.97 24.74 -7.86
N GLY A 103 -8.67 25.09 -6.78
CA GLY A 103 -8.56 26.44 -6.23
C GLY A 103 -7.07 26.75 -6.01
N GLU A 104 -6.62 27.93 -6.44
CA GLU A 104 -5.20 28.32 -6.58
C GLU A 104 -4.36 28.33 -5.28
N ASP A 105 -4.88 27.83 -4.15
CA ASP A 105 -4.18 27.79 -2.87
C ASP A 105 -4.19 26.38 -2.26
N HIS A 106 -3.38 25.45 -2.77
CA HIS A 106 -3.07 24.20 -2.03
C HIS A 106 -1.63 23.72 -2.24
N PRO A 107 -0.74 23.80 -1.23
CA PRO A 107 0.63 23.32 -1.30
C PRO A 107 0.77 21.86 -0.82
N THR A 108 1.34 21.05 -1.72
CA THR A 108 2.20 19.89 -1.47
C THR A 108 1.85 18.94 -0.31
N GLY A 109 1.31 17.79 -0.68
CA GLY A 109 1.45 16.55 0.08
C GLY A 109 0.65 15.40 -0.52
N SER A 110 1.38 14.43 -1.08
CA SER A 110 0.90 13.15 -1.62
C SER A 110 -0.35 13.21 -2.52
N LEU A 111 -0.31 14.03 -3.57
CA LEU A 111 -1.31 14.05 -4.64
C LEU A 111 -0.59 13.88 -5.98
N TYR A 112 -0.69 12.69 -6.58
CA TYR A 112 -0.51 12.59 -8.03
C TYR A 112 -1.55 13.52 -8.66
N THR A 113 -1.14 14.51 -9.45
CA THR A 113 -2.06 15.30 -10.29
C THR A 113 -1.62 15.25 -11.75
N LYS A 114 -1.83 14.10 -12.38
CA LYS A 114 -2.34 14.02 -13.76
C LYS A 114 -2.51 12.57 -14.23
N VAL A 115 -3.77 12.14 -14.39
CA VAL A 115 -4.15 11.20 -15.45
C VAL A 115 -5.49 11.69 -16.01
N ASP A 116 -5.46 12.26 -17.22
CA ASP A 116 -6.64 12.56 -18.04
C ASP A 116 -6.25 12.19 -19.50
N ALA A 117 -7.05 11.53 -20.32
CA ALA A 117 -8.51 11.44 -20.33
C ALA A 117 -9.02 10.07 -20.86
N ASP A 118 -10.30 9.82 -20.58
CA ASP A 118 -11.18 8.71 -20.97
C ASP A 118 -11.27 7.51 -20.01
N GLN A 119 -12.15 7.65 -19.01
CA GLN A 119 -12.78 6.61 -18.18
C GLN A 119 -11.94 5.74 -17.23
N ASP A 120 -10.67 6.09 -16.97
CA ASP A 120 -9.81 5.36 -16.01
C ASP A 120 -8.90 6.30 -15.19
N ALA A 121 -9.43 7.46 -14.81
CA ALA A 121 -8.72 8.36 -13.91
C ALA A 121 -8.72 7.82 -12.48
N VAL A 122 -7.56 7.78 -11.83
CA VAL A 122 -7.54 7.91 -10.37
C VAL A 122 -8.09 9.31 -10.11
N THR A 123 -9.36 9.45 -9.74
CA THR A 123 -9.80 10.69 -9.08
C THR A 123 -8.97 10.80 -7.81
N THR A 124 -8.07 11.78 -7.82
CA THR A 124 -6.92 11.91 -6.91
C THR A 124 -7.34 12.26 -5.48
N GLN A 125 -8.62 12.54 -5.26
CA GLN A 125 -9.23 12.83 -3.97
C GLN A 125 -9.23 11.67 -2.96
N ALA A 126 -8.84 10.46 -3.37
CA ALA A 126 -9.00 9.28 -2.52
C ALA A 126 -7.82 8.30 -2.55
N ALA A 127 -6.68 8.61 -3.16
CA ALA A 127 -5.58 7.65 -3.28
C ALA A 127 -4.30 8.12 -2.55
N PHE A 128 -3.71 7.24 -1.73
CA PHE A 128 -2.42 7.51 -1.08
C PHE A 128 -1.36 6.47 -1.44
N LEU A 129 -0.10 6.92 -1.49
CA LEU A 129 1.03 6.03 -1.73
C LEU A 129 1.23 5.11 -0.53
N GLY A 130 1.20 3.79 -0.78
CA GLY A 130 1.52 2.77 0.21
C GLY A 130 2.96 2.27 0.11
N ALA A 131 3.42 1.95 -1.09
CA ALA A 131 4.76 1.36 -1.29
C ALA A 131 5.30 1.57 -2.71
N VAL A 132 6.62 1.42 -2.88
CA VAL A 132 7.31 1.44 -4.17
C VAL A 132 8.23 0.22 -4.26
N ALA A 133 7.96 -0.69 -5.20
CA ALA A 133 8.79 -1.87 -5.43
C ALA A 133 9.33 -1.86 -6.87
N GLY A 134 10.65 -1.66 -7.00
CA GLY A 134 11.30 -1.52 -8.31
C GLY A 134 10.76 -0.30 -9.08
N ASN A 135 10.21 -0.54 -10.26
CA ASN A 135 9.62 0.48 -11.13
C ASN A 135 8.09 0.60 -10.96
N ASP A 136 7.53 0.05 -9.88
CA ASP A 136 6.10 0.07 -9.64
C ASP A 136 5.77 0.77 -8.31
N ALA A 137 4.67 1.52 -8.31
CA ALA A 137 4.13 2.19 -7.13
C ALA A 137 2.73 1.68 -6.81
N TYR A 138 2.46 1.44 -5.53
CA TYR A 138 1.21 0.89 -5.03
C TYR A 138 0.44 1.99 -4.30
N PHE A 139 -0.74 2.32 -4.82
CA PHE A 139 -1.62 3.33 -4.26
C PHE A 139 -2.88 2.68 -3.72
N PHE A 140 -3.23 2.97 -2.47
CA PHE A 140 -4.53 2.55 -1.97
C PHE A 140 -5.55 3.63 -2.21
N ASN A 141 -6.64 3.26 -2.86
CA ASN A 141 -7.77 4.16 -3.09
C ASN A 141 -8.87 3.90 -2.05
N THR A 142 -9.14 4.89 -1.20
CA THR A 142 -10.09 4.83 -0.08
C THR A 142 -11.55 4.77 -0.51
N GLN A 143 -11.89 5.17 -1.74
CA GLN A 143 -13.25 5.07 -2.29
C GLN A 143 -13.55 3.66 -2.82
N SER A 144 -12.66 3.15 -3.68
CA SER A 144 -12.78 1.80 -4.26
C SER A 144 -12.25 0.68 -3.38
N LYS A 145 -11.69 1.03 -2.20
CA LYS A 145 -11.03 0.12 -1.24
C LYS A 145 -10.07 -0.89 -1.89
N ALA A 146 -9.43 -0.48 -2.98
CA ALA A 146 -8.56 -1.30 -3.80
C ALA A 146 -7.15 -0.73 -3.78
N LEU A 147 -6.17 -1.64 -3.73
CA LEU A 147 -4.78 -1.30 -4.01
C LEU A 147 -4.59 -1.26 -5.52
N ARG A 148 -3.93 -0.23 -6.04
CA ARG A 148 -3.70 0.00 -7.46
C ARG A 148 -2.20 -0.02 -7.72
N LEU A 149 -1.78 -0.89 -8.62
CA LEU A 149 -0.42 -0.91 -9.14
C LEU A 149 -0.30 0.08 -10.27
N VAL A 150 0.61 1.04 -10.15
CA VAL A 150 0.92 2.03 -11.16
C VAL A 150 2.34 1.77 -11.64
N ASN A 151 2.48 1.61 -12.96
CA ASN A 151 3.78 1.50 -13.58
C ASN A 151 4.42 2.90 -13.69
N ALA A 152 5.66 3.05 -13.21
CA ALA A 152 6.33 4.36 -13.11
C ALA A 152 6.76 4.95 -14.47
N GLU A 153 6.91 4.13 -15.50
CA GLU A 153 7.29 4.61 -16.83
C GLU A 153 6.07 5.18 -17.57
N THR A 154 4.94 4.48 -17.50
CA THR A 154 3.71 4.85 -18.23
C THR A 154 2.74 5.70 -17.40
N HIS A 155 2.90 5.73 -16.08
CA HIS A 155 1.96 6.31 -15.11
C HIS A 155 0.54 5.77 -15.23
N ARG A 156 0.39 4.53 -15.73
CA ARG A 156 -0.91 3.87 -15.88
C ARG A 156 -1.12 2.85 -14.79
N ILE A 157 -2.38 2.72 -14.36
CA ILE A 157 -2.82 1.60 -13.54
C ILE A 157 -2.70 0.33 -14.38
N THR A 158 -1.88 -0.62 -13.94
CA THR A 158 -1.72 -1.92 -14.60
C THR A 158 -2.54 -3.00 -13.91
N THR A 159 -2.68 -2.90 -12.58
CA THR A 159 -3.33 -3.92 -11.75
C THR A 159 -4.16 -3.30 -10.63
N LYS A 160 -5.30 -3.90 -10.32
CA LYS A 160 -6.14 -3.60 -9.15
C LYS A 160 -6.26 -4.84 -8.26
N TYR A 161 -5.97 -4.68 -6.97
CA TYR A 161 -6.11 -5.72 -5.95
C TYR A 161 -7.30 -5.40 -5.05
N TYR A 162 -8.27 -6.30 -5.01
CA TYR A 162 -9.48 -6.15 -4.20
C TYR A 162 -9.35 -6.91 -2.89
N THR A 163 -9.79 -6.30 -1.79
CA THR A 163 -9.49 -6.80 -0.44
C THR A 163 -10.51 -7.76 0.13
N SER A 164 -11.66 -7.95 -0.51
CA SER A 164 -12.62 -9.07 -0.38
C SER A 164 -13.96 -8.63 -1.00
N THR A 165 -14.87 -9.57 -1.16
CA THR A 165 -16.17 -9.44 -1.82
C THR A 165 -17.35 -9.45 -0.85
N GLN A 166 -17.10 -9.55 0.46
CA GLN A 166 -18.14 -9.56 1.50
C GLN A 166 -18.29 -8.25 2.26
N PHE A 167 -17.33 -7.35 2.11
CA PHE A 167 -17.43 -6.03 2.70
C PHE A 167 -18.10 -5.13 1.66
N GLU A 168 -19.20 -4.48 2.02
CA GLU A 168 -19.59 -3.30 1.26
C GLU A 168 -18.42 -2.30 1.35
N ASP A 169 -18.14 -1.56 0.27
CA ASP A 169 -16.98 -0.67 0.18
C ASP A 169 -16.90 0.36 1.35
N SER A 170 -17.98 0.55 2.11
CA SER A 170 -18.05 1.37 3.32
C SER A 170 -17.41 0.77 4.58
N ASP A 171 -17.08 -0.53 4.62
CA ASP A 171 -16.82 -1.26 5.87
C ASP A 171 -15.35 -1.63 6.13
N ILE A 172 -14.40 -1.06 5.39
CA ILE A 172 -12.97 -1.36 5.54
C ILE A 172 -12.14 -0.11 5.81
N LYS A 173 -11.32 -0.18 6.86
CA LYS A 173 -10.25 0.77 7.17
C LYS A 173 -8.91 0.18 6.73
N MET A 174 -8.08 0.97 6.05
CA MET A 174 -6.68 0.60 5.83
C MET A 174 -5.91 0.76 7.15
N VAL A 175 -5.20 -0.29 7.55
CA VAL A 175 -4.36 -0.28 8.76
C VAL A 175 -2.91 -0.03 8.39
N ALA A 176 -2.39 -0.67 7.35
CA ALA A 176 -1.02 -0.46 6.92
C ALA A 176 -0.80 -0.95 5.50
N ILE A 177 0.10 -0.27 4.78
CA ILE A 177 0.78 -0.84 3.63
C ILE A 177 2.26 -0.78 3.91
N SER A 178 2.92 -1.92 3.83
CA SER A 178 4.35 -2.00 4.03
C SER A 178 4.98 -2.86 2.95
N GLN A 179 6.29 -2.70 2.80
CA GLN A 179 7.07 -3.41 1.81
C GLN A 179 8.29 -4.04 2.46
N HIS A 180 8.52 -5.30 2.10
CA HIS A 180 9.73 -6.03 2.41
C HIS A 180 10.24 -6.74 1.15
N ALA A 181 11.40 -6.31 0.66
CA ALA A 181 11.90 -6.68 -0.67
C ALA A 181 10.85 -6.39 -1.76
N ASP A 182 10.52 -7.38 -2.59
CA ASP A 182 9.56 -7.26 -3.69
C ASP A 182 8.11 -7.56 -3.26
N PHE A 183 7.88 -7.84 -1.98
CA PHE A 183 6.55 -8.15 -1.45
C PHE A 183 5.92 -6.93 -0.80
N ILE A 184 4.63 -6.75 -1.08
CA ILE A 184 3.78 -5.76 -0.42
C ILE A 184 2.89 -6.47 0.59
N TYR A 185 2.88 -5.97 1.82
CA TYR A 185 1.96 -6.39 2.86
C TYR A 185 0.90 -5.31 3.02
N MET A 186 -0.35 -5.71 2.94
CA MET A 186 -1.49 -4.82 3.11
C MET A 186 -2.35 -5.35 4.25
N ALA A 187 -2.44 -4.57 5.32
CA ALA A 187 -3.27 -4.85 6.49
C ALA A 187 -4.51 -3.95 6.46
N ILE A 188 -5.68 -4.56 6.59
CA ILE A 188 -6.97 -3.86 6.64
C ILE A 188 -7.75 -4.29 7.89
N SER A 189 -8.62 -3.42 8.39
CA SER A 189 -9.51 -3.68 9.51
C SER A 189 -10.97 -3.54 9.07
N PRO A 190 -11.81 -4.58 9.25
CA PRO A 190 -13.26 -4.47 9.05
C PRO A 190 -13.89 -3.59 10.13
N ILE A 191 -14.70 -2.59 9.74
CA ILE A 191 -15.29 -1.61 10.66
C ILE A 191 -16.62 -2.11 11.27
N ASN A 192 -17.42 -2.88 10.50
CA ASN A 192 -18.81 -3.25 10.88
C ASN A 192 -19.03 -4.77 10.95
N GLN A 193 -18.12 -5.54 11.57
CA GLN A 193 -18.17 -7.01 11.63
C GLN A 193 -17.99 -7.57 13.05
N ALA A 194 -18.67 -6.95 14.02
CA ALA A 194 -18.59 -7.33 15.42
C ALA A 194 -18.97 -8.81 15.67
N ASP A 195 -19.82 -9.39 14.84
CA ASP A 195 -20.28 -10.79 14.90
C ASP A 195 -19.20 -11.81 14.48
N LYS A 196 -18.29 -11.42 13.59
CA LYS A 196 -17.17 -12.28 13.16
C LYS A 196 -15.97 -12.18 14.09
N GLY A 197 -15.86 -11.08 14.84
CA GLY A 197 -14.74 -10.82 15.74
C GLY A 197 -13.41 -10.65 15.02
N VAL A 198 -13.39 -10.31 13.73
CA VAL A 198 -12.17 -10.05 12.96
C VAL A 198 -11.78 -8.59 13.14
N GLU A 199 -10.54 -8.34 13.58
CA GLU A 199 -10.01 -7.00 13.82
C GLU A 199 -9.05 -6.57 12.71
N GLU A 200 -8.25 -7.50 12.17
CA GLU A 200 -7.28 -7.22 11.10
C GLU A 200 -7.15 -8.40 10.13
N ILE A 201 -7.03 -8.09 8.85
CA ILE A 201 -6.76 -9.03 7.77
C ILE A 201 -5.52 -8.56 7.03
N MET A 202 -4.54 -9.45 6.86
CA MET A 202 -3.30 -9.13 6.15
C MET A 202 -3.17 -9.93 4.86
N TYR A 203 -2.93 -9.21 3.78
CA TYR A 203 -2.63 -9.75 2.46
C TYR A 203 -1.16 -9.59 2.12
N LEU A 204 -0.59 -10.64 1.53
CA LEU A 204 0.71 -10.61 0.87
C LEU A 204 0.47 -10.48 -0.64
N ILE A 205 1.06 -9.46 -1.24
CA ILE A 205 0.92 -9.12 -2.64
C ILE A 205 2.28 -9.19 -3.31
N HIS A 206 2.32 -9.85 -4.46
CA HIS A 206 3.50 -9.92 -5.32
C HIS A 206 3.04 -10.07 -6.76
N LYS A 207 3.29 -9.03 -7.57
CA LYS A 207 2.91 -8.97 -8.99
C LYS A 207 1.42 -9.27 -9.18
N ASP A 208 1.08 -10.30 -9.93
CA ASP A 208 -0.29 -10.70 -10.26
C ASP A 208 -0.98 -11.54 -9.17
N THR A 209 -0.37 -11.65 -7.98
CA THR A 209 -0.90 -12.47 -6.87
C THR A 209 -1.20 -11.64 -5.63
N MET A 210 -2.30 -12.04 -4.96
CA MET A 210 -2.71 -11.56 -3.65
C MET A 210 -3.15 -12.77 -2.82
N VAL A 211 -2.48 -13.00 -1.70
CA VAL A 211 -2.77 -14.13 -0.81
C VAL A 211 -3.11 -13.63 0.59
N LEU A 212 -4.20 -14.15 1.15
CA LEU A 212 -4.53 -13.99 2.56
C LEU A 212 -3.47 -14.68 3.40
N SER A 213 -2.75 -13.90 4.22
CA SER A 213 -1.61 -14.37 5.00
C SER A 213 -1.87 -14.40 6.51
N SER A 214 -2.75 -13.52 7.00
CA SER A 214 -3.09 -13.45 8.43
C SER A 214 -4.53 -12.96 8.64
N VAL A 215 -5.17 -13.47 9.69
CA VAL A 215 -6.42 -12.97 10.24
C VAL A 215 -6.26 -12.85 11.75
N ILE A 216 -6.37 -11.64 12.26
CA ILE A 216 -6.31 -11.33 13.69
C ILE A 216 -7.72 -10.96 14.12
N GLY A 217 -8.15 -11.47 15.26
CA GLY A 217 -9.47 -11.18 15.80
C GLY A 217 -9.48 -11.01 17.30
N ASN A 218 -10.63 -10.57 17.77
CA ASN A 218 -10.93 -10.30 19.17
C ASN A 218 -10.99 -11.61 19.99
N GLN A 219 -11.30 -11.47 21.28
CA GLN A 219 -11.39 -12.61 22.20
C GLN A 219 -12.41 -13.67 21.78
N ASP A 220 -13.48 -13.29 21.10
CA ASP A 220 -14.52 -14.23 20.66
C ASP A 220 -14.00 -15.10 19.52
N LEU A 221 -13.34 -14.50 18.52
CA LEU A 221 -12.73 -15.26 17.42
C LEU A 221 -11.64 -16.19 17.95
N ILE A 222 -10.79 -15.69 18.85
CA ILE A 222 -9.73 -16.49 19.50
C ILE A 222 -10.35 -17.68 20.27
N SER A 223 -11.44 -17.45 21.00
CA SER A 223 -12.12 -18.51 21.76
C SER A 223 -12.70 -19.60 20.85
N ARG A 224 -13.28 -19.21 19.70
CA ARG A 224 -13.78 -20.16 18.69
C ARG A 224 -12.65 -20.97 18.05
N ILE A 225 -11.50 -20.34 17.78
CA ILE A 225 -10.28 -21.01 17.27
C ILE A 225 -9.81 -22.07 18.26
N ASN A 226 -9.65 -21.71 19.53
CA ASN A 226 -9.17 -22.66 20.55
C ASN A 226 -10.21 -23.74 20.89
N GLY A 227 -11.50 -23.42 20.79
CA GLY A 227 -12.61 -24.37 20.94
C GLY A 227 -12.68 -25.43 19.85
N LYS A 228 -11.82 -25.33 18.81
CA LYS A 228 -11.81 -26.21 17.62
C LYS A 228 -13.18 -26.26 16.94
N GLU A 229 -13.94 -25.17 17.03
CA GLU A 229 -15.11 -25.01 16.16
C GLU A 229 -14.64 -25.02 14.70
N SER A 230 -15.46 -25.57 13.80
CA SER A 230 -15.14 -25.59 12.37
C SER A 230 -15.05 -24.15 11.84
N ILE A 231 -13.84 -23.61 11.76
CA ILE A 231 -13.58 -22.27 11.26
C ILE A 231 -13.21 -22.36 9.80
N SER A 232 -14.20 -22.09 8.97
CA SER A 232 -13.95 -21.95 7.54
C SER A 232 -13.46 -20.53 7.25
N LEU A 233 -12.27 -20.40 6.67
CA LEU A 233 -11.73 -19.09 6.24
C LEU A 233 -12.64 -18.36 5.26
N THR A 234 -13.40 -19.09 4.43
CA THR A 234 -14.38 -18.48 3.53
C THR A 234 -15.51 -17.78 4.29
N ASN A 235 -15.81 -18.19 5.52
CA ASN A 235 -16.80 -17.52 6.37
C ASN A 235 -16.20 -16.31 7.10
N LEU A 236 -14.91 -16.36 7.46
CA LEU A 236 -14.22 -15.26 8.14
C LEU A 236 -13.95 -14.08 7.21
N VAL A 237 -13.42 -14.34 6.01
CA VAL A 237 -12.86 -13.31 5.13
C VAL A 237 -13.62 -13.16 3.82
N GLY A 238 -14.53 -14.09 3.53
CA GLY A 238 -15.52 -13.98 2.49
C GLY A 238 -15.25 -14.73 1.18
N GLY A 239 -16.33 -15.18 0.53
CA GLY A 239 -16.34 -15.93 -0.72
C GLY A 239 -16.77 -15.11 -1.95
N ARG A 240 -16.27 -15.54 -3.13
CA ARG A 240 -16.16 -14.84 -4.43
C ARG A 240 -17.43 -14.25 -5.10
N ASP A 241 -18.62 -14.33 -4.52
CA ASP A 241 -19.87 -14.26 -5.29
C ASP A 241 -20.28 -12.87 -5.81
N MET A 242 -19.80 -11.76 -5.24
CA MET A 242 -20.29 -10.42 -5.60
C MET A 242 -19.61 -9.78 -6.83
N LEU A 243 -18.52 -10.35 -7.35
CA LEU A 243 -17.66 -9.65 -8.31
C LEU A 243 -18.02 -9.81 -9.79
N SER A 244 -19.04 -10.60 -10.12
CA SER A 244 -19.34 -10.96 -11.50
C SER A 244 -19.67 -9.75 -12.40
N LYS A 245 -20.16 -8.62 -11.85
CA LYS A 245 -20.39 -7.38 -12.62
C LYS A 245 -19.15 -6.47 -12.70
N VAL A 246 -18.39 -6.32 -11.62
CA VAL A 246 -17.15 -5.50 -11.59
C VAL A 246 -16.06 -6.12 -12.47
N ILE A 247 -15.90 -7.45 -12.41
CA ILE A 247 -14.92 -8.19 -13.23
C ILE A 247 -15.14 -7.97 -14.73
N ILE A 248 -16.39 -7.84 -15.18
CA ILE A 248 -16.71 -7.67 -16.60
C ILE A 248 -16.34 -6.27 -17.08
N LEU A 249 -16.67 -5.23 -16.31
CA LEU A 249 -16.39 -3.84 -16.68
C LEU A 249 -14.89 -3.53 -16.67
N GLU A 250 -14.15 -4.03 -15.69
CA GLU A 250 -12.72 -3.70 -15.55
C GLU A 250 -11.81 -4.51 -16.48
N LYS A 251 -12.17 -5.76 -16.83
CA LYS A 251 -11.43 -6.52 -17.85
C LYS A 251 -11.52 -5.88 -19.25
N LEU A 252 -12.59 -5.15 -19.53
CA LEU A 252 -12.76 -4.45 -20.81
C LEU A 252 -11.86 -3.21 -20.94
N ALA A 253 -11.35 -2.69 -19.82
CA ALA A 253 -10.43 -1.56 -19.76
C ALA A 253 -8.93 -1.94 -19.90
N GLY A 254 -8.61 -3.23 -20.11
CA GLY A 254 -7.23 -3.70 -20.25
C GLY A 254 -6.42 -3.76 -18.95
N GLN A 255 -7.10 -3.63 -17.80
CA GLN A 255 -6.48 -3.71 -16.48
C GLN A 255 -6.50 -5.15 -15.94
N THR A 256 -5.47 -5.54 -15.20
CA THR A 256 -5.46 -6.82 -14.49
C THR A 256 -6.22 -6.68 -13.18
N LEU A 257 -7.20 -7.54 -12.94
CA LEU A 257 -7.90 -7.63 -11.68
C LEU A 257 -7.41 -8.85 -10.90
N VAL A 258 -6.94 -8.61 -9.67
CA VAL A 258 -6.42 -9.64 -8.77
C VAL A 258 -7.33 -9.73 -7.56
N LEU A 259 -7.78 -10.96 -7.30
CA LEU A 259 -8.61 -11.30 -6.16
C LEU A 259 -7.81 -12.09 -5.14
N PRO A 260 -8.14 -11.97 -3.85
CA PRO A 260 -7.41 -12.67 -2.83
C PRO A 260 -7.67 -14.17 -2.96
N SER A 261 -6.61 -14.94 -2.83
CA SER A 261 -6.64 -16.39 -2.62
C SER A 261 -6.16 -16.71 -1.21
N ASN A 262 -6.44 -17.91 -0.71
CA ASN A 262 -5.92 -18.30 0.60
C ASN A 262 -4.47 -18.76 0.48
N ALA A 263 -3.58 -18.31 1.38
CA ALA A 263 -2.29 -18.98 1.55
C ALA A 263 -2.49 -20.43 2.01
N GLN A 264 -1.47 -21.27 1.89
CA GLN A 264 -1.53 -22.65 2.41
C GLN A 264 -1.62 -22.68 3.94
N LEU A 265 -1.00 -21.70 4.59
CA LEU A 265 -1.01 -21.46 6.03
C LEU A 265 -1.38 -20.01 6.27
N VAL A 266 -2.45 -19.78 7.03
CA VAL A 266 -2.88 -18.44 7.45
C VAL A 266 -2.54 -18.28 8.93
N THR A 267 -1.85 -17.19 9.27
CA THR A 267 -1.54 -16.88 10.66
C THR A 267 -2.80 -16.41 11.38
N VAL A 268 -3.06 -16.94 12.57
CA VAL A 268 -4.14 -16.52 13.46
C VAL A 268 -3.64 -16.41 14.90
N LEU A 269 -4.40 -15.77 15.78
CA LEU A 269 -4.12 -15.74 17.21
C LEU A 269 -4.82 -16.90 17.93
N CYS A 270 -4.07 -17.59 18.77
CA CYS A 270 -4.52 -18.68 19.65
C CYS A 270 -4.24 -18.33 21.11
N LYS A 271 -4.77 -19.13 22.04
CA LYS A 271 -4.44 -19.08 23.47
C LYS A 271 -3.80 -20.38 23.93
N ASP A 272 -2.92 -20.27 24.90
CA ASP A 272 -2.37 -21.42 25.62
C ASP A 272 -3.22 -21.77 26.85
N GLU A 273 -2.80 -22.80 27.58
CA GLU A 273 -3.46 -23.23 28.82
C GLU A 273 -3.43 -22.15 29.93
N SER A 274 -2.56 -21.14 29.81
CA SER A 274 -2.44 -20.00 30.73
C SER A 274 -3.19 -18.75 30.27
N ASP A 275 -4.01 -18.86 29.22
CA ASP A 275 -4.73 -17.75 28.57
C ASP A 275 -3.81 -16.74 27.86
N GLY A 276 -2.52 -17.09 27.68
CA GLY A 276 -1.54 -16.33 26.94
C GLY A 276 -1.79 -16.39 25.44
N GLN A 277 -1.85 -15.22 24.77
CA GLN A 277 -2.04 -15.18 23.32
C GLN A 277 -0.74 -15.42 22.56
N PHE A 278 -0.79 -16.29 21.56
CA PHE A 278 0.35 -16.57 20.68
C PHE A 278 -0.10 -16.83 19.23
N ARG A 279 0.86 -16.81 18.30
CA ARG A 279 0.59 -17.04 16.87
C ARG A 279 0.56 -18.54 16.56
N CYS A 280 -0.46 -18.92 15.81
CA CYS A 280 -0.65 -20.28 15.29
C CYS A 280 -0.96 -20.20 13.79
N TRP A 281 -0.94 -21.34 13.10
CA TRP A 281 -1.21 -21.43 11.68
C TRP A 281 -2.44 -22.29 11.41
N LEU A 282 -3.40 -21.73 10.68
CA LEU A 282 -4.52 -22.48 10.13
C LEU A 282 -4.15 -22.98 8.73
N ARG A 283 -4.16 -24.30 8.54
CA ARG A 283 -3.90 -24.90 7.24
C ARG A 283 -5.18 -24.94 6.42
N THR A 284 -5.15 -24.34 5.24
CA THR A 284 -6.38 -23.96 4.51
C THR A 284 -7.02 -25.07 3.70
N ASN A 285 -6.36 -26.22 3.58
CA ASN A 285 -6.88 -27.37 2.84
C ASN A 285 -7.77 -28.28 3.70
N ASP A 286 -7.60 -28.26 5.03
CA ASP A 286 -8.32 -29.12 5.97
C ASP A 286 -8.65 -28.44 7.31
N ASP A 287 -8.50 -27.11 7.37
CA ASP A 287 -8.76 -26.26 8.54
C ASP A 287 -8.01 -26.73 9.82
N ALA A 288 -6.89 -27.44 9.66
CA ALA A 288 -6.08 -27.90 10.78
C ALA A 288 -5.33 -26.74 11.44
N LEU A 289 -5.46 -26.63 12.77
CA LEU A 289 -4.72 -25.67 13.58
C LEU A 289 -3.35 -26.23 13.98
N ILE A 290 -2.29 -25.51 13.65
CA ILE A 290 -0.89 -25.87 13.90
C ILE A 290 -0.31 -24.85 14.89
N GLN A 291 0.26 -25.35 15.98
CA GLN A 291 0.94 -24.53 16.99
C GLN A 291 2.45 -24.72 16.88
N ALA A 292 3.23 -23.67 17.15
CA ALA A 292 4.67 -23.81 17.33
C ALA A 292 4.94 -24.58 18.62
N ASN A 293 5.87 -25.54 18.57
CA ASN A 293 6.36 -26.24 19.77
C ASN A 293 7.28 -25.36 20.61
#